data_AF-A0A2B7XJ79-F1
#
_entry.id   AF-A0A2B7XJ79-F1
#
_cell.length_a   1.000
_cell.length_b   1.000
_cell.length_c   1.000
_cell.angle_alpha   90.00
_cell.angle_beta   90.00
_cell.angle_gamma   90.00
#
_symmetry.space_group_name_H-M   'P 1'
#
loop_
_entity.id
_entity.type
_entity.pdbx_description
1 polymer ?
#
loop_
_entity_poly.entity_id
_entity_poly.type
_entity_poly.pdbx_seq_one_letter_code
_entity_poly.pdbx_strand_id
1 'polypeptide(L)'
;MILDGIGKLATSALELISSAHFHYSGTSDALGHLGAFIGMNHGFLVLLGVSHPRLERIRELVDYANIGWTKLTGSGGGRCAITLFRPDIENQTIAELEQKFTAEGF
;
A
#
# COMPACT_ATOMS: atom_id res chain seq x y z
N MET A 1 14.18 -12.46 12.40
CA MET A 1 14.04 -12.89 10.98
C MET A 1 13.02 -12.00 10.26
N ILE A 2 12.98 -11.99 8.92
CA ILE A 2 12.01 -11.18 8.14
C ILE A 2 10.56 -11.47 8.54
N LEU A 3 10.23 -12.75 8.80
CA LEU A 3 8.91 -13.19 9.24
C LEU A 3 8.51 -12.56 10.59
N ASP A 4 9.44 -12.42 11.54
CA ASP A 4 9.18 -11.72 12.81
C ASP A 4 8.90 -10.23 12.57
N GLY A 5 9.57 -9.63 11.57
CA GLY A 5 9.33 -8.25 11.15
C GLY A 5 7.92 -8.05 10.60
N ILE A 6 7.47 -8.96 9.72
CA ILE A 6 6.10 -8.96 9.20
C ILE A 6 5.09 -9.12 10.34
N GLY A 7 5.33 -10.05 11.27
CA GLY A 7 4.47 -10.28 12.42
C GLY A 7 4.32 -9.03 13.30
N LYS A 8 5.44 -8.42 13.70
CA LYS A 8 5.42 -7.18 14.50
C LYS A 8 4.72 -6.03 13.79
N LEU A 9 4.93 -5.90 12.48
CA LEU A 9 4.31 -4.87 11.68
C LEU A 9 2.79 -5.07 11.58
N ALA A 10 2.32 -6.31 11.41
CA ALA A 10 0.90 -6.62 11.42
C ALA A 10 0.25 -6.30 12.77
N THR A 11 0.90 -6.66 13.89
CA THR A 11 0.43 -6.30 15.24
C THR A 11 0.37 -4.79 15.43
N SER A 12 1.41 -4.06 15.02
CA SER A 12 1.45 -2.59 15.14
C SER A 12 0.36 -1.91 14.30
N ALA A 13 0.10 -2.42 13.09
CA ALA A 13 -0.99 -1.92 12.25
C ALA A 13 -2.35 -2.19 12.89
N LEU A 14 -2.56 -3.37 13.48
CA LEU A 14 -3.79 -3.70 14.19
C LEU A 14 -4.03 -2.79 15.40
N GLU A 15 -3.00 -2.57 16.21
CA GLU A 15 -3.04 -1.65 17.35
C GLU A 15 -3.37 -0.23 16.90
N LEU A 16 -2.73 0.24 15.83
CA LEU A 16 -3.00 1.56 15.24
C LEU A 16 -4.46 1.68 14.79
N ILE A 17 -4.98 0.71 14.03
CA ILE A 17 -6.37 0.72 13.55
C ILE A 17 -7.37 0.64 14.71
N SER A 18 -7.06 -0.13 15.75
CA SER A 18 -7.96 -0.34 16.89
C SER A 18 -7.97 0.85 17.86
N SER A 19 -6.85 1.56 17.98
CA SER A 19 -6.71 2.75 18.83
C SER A 19 -7.04 4.05 18.10
N ALA A 20 -6.98 4.05 16.76
CA ALA A 20 -7.41 5.17 15.94
C ALA A 20 -8.93 5.35 16.09
N HIS A 21 -9.30 6.24 16.98
CA HIS A 21 -10.55 6.95 16.83
C HIS A 21 -10.42 7.82 15.58
N PHE A 22 -10.96 7.37 14.44
CA PHE A 22 -11.01 8.11 13.17
C PHE A 22 -11.92 9.36 13.26
N HIS A 23 -11.64 10.25 14.21
CA HIS A 23 -12.20 11.58 14.32
C HIS A 23 -11.42 12.52 13.39
N TYR A 24 -12.13 13.46 12.76
CA TYR A 24 -11.69 14.27 11.63
C TYR A 24 -10.30 14.94 11.75
N SER A 25 -9.79 15.24 12.95
CA SER A 25 -8.49 15.93 13.13
C SER A 25 -7.27 15.00 13.24
N GLY A 26 -7.44 13.71 13.60
CA GLY A 26 -6.32 12.76 13.80
C GLY A 26 -6.21 11.70 12.70
N THR A 27 -7.18 11.63 11.79
CA THR A 27 -7.27 10.60 10.76
C THR A 27 -6.10 10.63 9.77
N SER A 28 -5.59 11.81 9.40
CA SER A 28 -4.51 11.93 8.41
C SER A 28 -3.20 11.29 8.89
N ASP A 29 -2.81 11.53 10.15
CA ASP A 29 -1.59 10.99 10.73
C ASP A 29 -1.67 9.46 10.89
N ALA A 30 -2.80 8.95 11.38
CA ALA A 30 -3.04 7.52 11.48
C ALA A 30 -3.01 6.83 10.10
N LEU A 31 -3.58 7.47 9.07
CA LEU A 31 -3.58 6.95 7.71
C LEU A 31 -2.17 6.96 7.10
N GLY A 32 -1.38 8.00 7.37
CA GLY A 32 0.04 8.07 6.99
C GLY A 32 0.87 6.96 7.63
N HIS A 33 0.69 6.70 8.92
CA HIS A 33 1.36 5.60 9.62
C HIS A 33 0.95 4.23 9.05
N LEU A 34 -0.34 4.02 8.77
CA LEU A 34 -0.82 2.79 8.15
C LEU A 34 -0.23 2.60 6.74
N GLY A 35 -0.16 3.68 5.96
CA GLY A 35 0.51 3.71 4.67
C GLY A 35 1.99 3.32 4.74
N ALA A 36 2.72 3.84 5.73
CA ALA A 36 4.10 3.44 5.98
C ALA A 36 4.23 1.94 6.29
N PHE A 37 3.32 1.38 7.10
CA PHE A 37 3.28 -0.06 7.36
C PHE A 37 3.00 -0.88 6.09
N ILE A 38 2.09 -0.43 5.22
CA ILE A 38 1.85 -1.05 3.91
C ILE A 38 3.14 -1.09 3.07
N GLY A 39 3.83 0.04 2.97
CA GLY A 39 5.07 0.17 2.21
C GLY A 39 6.20 -0.73 2.75
N MET A 40 6.37 -0.77 4.08
CA MET A 40 7.36 -1.63 4.74
C MET A 40 7.05 -3.12 4.56
N ASN A 41 5.77 -3.52 4.68
CA ASN A 41 5.36 -4.89 4.47
C ASN A 41 5.66 -5.35 3.04
N HIS A 42 5.40 -4.50 2.04
CA HIS A 42 5.81 -4.77 0.67
C HIS A 42 7.31 -4.98 0.54
N GLY A 43 8.12 -4.14 1.20
CA GLY A 43 9.58 -4.32 1.25
C GLY A 43 9.99 -5.70 1.79
N PHE A 44 9.33 -6.19 2.84
CA PHE A 44 9.57 -7.56 3.33
C PHE A 44 9.17 -8.63 2.31
N LEU A 45 8.07 -8.46 1.59
CA LEU A 45 7.63 -9.40 0.55
C LEU A 45 8.58 -9.43 -0.65
N VAL A 46 9.16 -8.30 -1.03
CA VAL A 46 10.22 -8.23 -2.04
C VAL A 46 11.45 -9.01 -1.56
N LEU A 47 11.88 -8.81 -0.31
CA LEU A 47 13.01 -9.53 0.27
C LEU A 47 12.78 -11.05 0.42
N LEU A 48 11.52 -11.47 0.59
CA LEU A 48 11.14 -12.89 0.59
C LEU A 48 11.08 -13.50 -0.83
N GLY A 49 11.29 -12.71 -1.88
CA GLY A 49 11.30 -13.19 -3.26
C GLY A 49 9.91 -13.54 -3.82
N VAL A 50 8.84 -13.06 -3.18
CA VAL A 50 7.45 -13.36 -3.60
C VAL A 50 6.80 -12.25 -4.42
N SER A 51 7.55 -11.18 -4.74
CA SER A 51 7.09 -10.13 -5.64
C SER A 51 7.18 -10.51 -7.13
N HIS A 52 6.66 -9.65 -8.00
CA HIS A 52 6.61 -9.84 -9.44
C HIS A 52 6.78 -8.50 -10.17
N PRO A 53 7.53 -8.40 -11.29
CA PRO A 53 7.75 -7.14 -12.01
C PRO A 53 6.47 -6.38 -12.34
N ARG A 54 5.42 -7.12 -12.73
CA ARG A 54 4.08 -6.56 -12.99
C ARG A 54 3.48 -5.86 -11.77
N LEU A 55 3.70 -6.38 -10.56
CA LEU A 55 3.19 -5.76 -9.34
C LEU A 55 4.07 -4.60 -8.86
N GLU A 56 5.39 -4.68 -9.06
CA GLU A 56 6.26 -3.52 -8.86
C GLU A 56 5.88 -2.37 -9.78
N ARG A 57 5.44 -2.65 -11.01
CA ARG A 57 4.96 -1.61 -11.92
C ARG A 57 3.71 -0.87 -11.41
N ILE A 58 2.75 -1.58 -10.81
CA ILE A 58 1.59 -0.95 -10.16
C ILE A 58 2.06 -0.03 -9.04
N ARG A 59 2.97 -0.52 -8.20
CA ARG A 59 3.53 0.26 -7.10
C ARG A 59 4.26 1.50 -7.61
N GLU A 60 5.09 1.37 -8.64
CA GLU A 60 5.80 2.50 -9.26
C GLU A 60 4.82 3.58 -9.73
N LEU A 61 3.74 3.21 -10.41
CA LEU A 61 2.74 4.15 -10.91
C LEU A 61 2.05 4.94 -9.77
N VAL A 62 1.78 4.26 -8.65
CA VAL A 62 1.20 4.88 -7.45
C VAL A 62 2.22 5.78 -6.73
N ASP A 63 3.44 5.26 -6.50
CA ASP A 63 4.52 5.95 -5.78
C ASP A 63 4.96 7.21 -6.55
N TYR A 64 5.14 7.13 -7.89
CA TYR A 64 5.55 8.28 -8.72
C TYR A 64 4.52 9.40 -8.74
N ALA A 65 3.24 9.04 -8.75
CA ALA A 65 2.16 10.02 -8.73
C ALA A 65 1.85 10.50 -7.30
N ASN A 66 2.57 10.00 -6.29
CA ASN A 66 2.38 10.30 -4.87
C ASN A 66 0.93 10.07 -4.40
N ILE A 67 0.25 9.08 -4.97
CA ILE A 67 -1.18 8.80 -4.75
C ILE A 67 -1.39 7.90 -3.52
N GLY A 68 -0.36 7.22 -3.03
CA GLY A 68 -0.58 6.37 -1.86
C GLY A 68 0.48 5.36 -1.64
N TRP A 69 0.09 4.30 -0.93
CA TRP A 69 0.96 3.19 -0.58
C TRP A 69 0.37 1.90 -1.08
N THR A 70 1.16 1.15 -1.84
CA THR A 70 0.73 -0.11 -2.45
C THR A 70 1.48 -1.30 -1.86
N LYS A 71 0.77 -2.41 -1.66
CA LYS A 71 1.38 -3.72 -1.40
C LYS A 71 0.70 -4.84 -2.18
N LEU A 72 1.46 -5.92 -2.36
CA LEU A 72 0.99 -7.19 -2.88
C LEU A 72 -0.06 -7.81 -1.94
N THR A 73 -1.07 -8.48 -2.50
CA THR A 73 -2.02 -9.31 -1.75
C THR A 73 -2.18 -10.68 -2.41
N GLY A 74 -2.36 -11.74 -1.60
CA GLY A 74 -2.45 -13.13 -2.06
C GLY A 74 -1.13 -13.91 -1.94
N SER A 75 -1.04 -15.04 -2.65
CA SER A 75 0.05 -16.03 -2.51
C SER A 75 1.43 -15.60 -3.04
N GLY A 76 1.60 -14.35 -3.48
CA GLY A 76 2.73 -13.93 -4.31
C GLY A 76 2.59 -14.42 -5.76
N GLY A 77 3.27 -13.73 -6.69
CA GLY A 77 3.32 -14.14 -8.11
C GLY A 77 2.33 -13.50 -9.09
N GLY A 78 1.84 -12.29 -8.85
CA GLY A 78 1.28 -11.46 -9.94
C GLY A 78 -0.24 -11.21 -9.96
N ARG A 79 -1.02 -11.64 -8.96
CA ARG A 79 -2.51 -11.63 -9.08
C ARG A 79 -3.17 -10.31 -8.69
N CYS A 80 -2.83 -9.72 -7.54
CA CYS A 80 -3.50 -8.53 -7.03
C CYS A 80 -2.57 -7.64 -6.21
N ALA A 81 -2.90 -6.35 -6.16
CA ALA A 81 -2.32 -5.36 -5.27
C ALA A 81 -3.44 -4.60 -4.55
N ILE A 82 -3.14 -4.04 -3.39
CA ILE A 82 -4.00 -3.08 -2.69
C ILE A 82 -3.26 -1.76 -2.55
N THR A 83 -3.96 -0.66 -2.81
CA THR A 83 -3.45 0.70 -2.65
C THR A 83 -4.26 1.44 -1.60
N LEU A 84 -3.59 2.00 -0.61
CA LEU A 84 -4.17 2.94 0.33
C LEU A 84 -3.93 4.36 -0.17
N PHE A 85 -5.00 5.04 -0.55
CA PHE A 85 -4.93 6.41 -1.04
C PHE A 85 -4.67 7.40 0.11
N ARG A 86 -3.87 8.45 -0.18
CA ARG A 86 -3.74 9.59 0.73
C ARG A 86 -5.10 10.32 0.83
N PRO A 87 -5.38 10.98 1.97
CA PRO A 87 -6.71 11.55 2.21
C PRO A 87 -7.06 12.73 1.29
N ASP A 88 -6.06 13.48 0.83
CA ASP A 88 -6.27 14.73 0.08
C ASP A 88 -6.11 14.56 -1.44
N ILE A 89 -6.36 13.36 -1.97
CA ILE A 89 -6.16 13.08 -3.39
C ILE A 89 -7.38 13.48 -4.19
N GLU A 90 -7.14 14.19 -5.28
CA GLU A 90 -8.18 14.57 -6.21
C GLU A 90 -8.68 13.35 -7.00
N ASN A 91 -10.00 13.25 -7.16
CA ASN A 91 -10.63 12.18 -7.96
C ASN A 91 -10.08 12.13 -9.39
N GLN A 92 -9.66 13.27 -9.94
CA GLN A 92 -9.02 13.34 -11.26
C GLN A 92 -7.71 12.55 -11.30
N THR A 93 -6.89 12.65 -10.25
CA THR A 93 -5.63 11.90 -10.14
C THR A 93 -5.88 10.39 -10.03
N ILE A 94 -6.94 9.98 -9.32
CA ILE A 94 -7.37 8.58 -9.24
C ILE A 94 -7.81 8.08 -10.63
N ALA A 95 -8.63 8.86 -11.34
CA ALA A 95 -9.10 8.51 -12.68
C ALA A 95 -7.94 8.38 -13.70
N GLU A 96 -6.93 9.26 -13.62
CA GLU A 96 -5.73 9.18 -14.46
C GLU A 96 -4.90 7.92 -14.15
N LEU A 97 -4.81 7.53 -12.88
CA LEU A 97 -4.16 6.29 -12.48
C LEU A 97 -4.91 5.07 -13.03
N GLU A 98 -6.23 5.04 -12.94
CA GLU A 98 -7.08 3.98 -13.50
C GLU A 98 -6.92 3.86 -15.03
N GLN A 99 -6.84 5.00 -15.73
CA GLN A 99 -6.57 5.02 -17.16
C GLN A 99 -5.18 4.44 -17.49
N LYS A 100 -4.14 4.80 -16.72
CA LYS A 100 -2.80 4.23 -16.87
C LYS A 100 -2.80 2.72 -16.61
N PHE A 101 -3.51 2.26 -15.59
CA PHE A 101 -3.64 0.83 -15.32
C PHE A 101 -4.30 0.09 -16.48
N THR A 102 -5.41 0.63 -16.99
CA THR A 102 -6.12 0.07 -18.14
C THR A 102 -5.23 0.03 -19.39
N ALA A 103 -4.48 1.10 -19.65
CA ALA A 103 -3.59 1.21 -20.81
C ALA A 103 -2.41 0.23 -20.76
N GLU A 104 -1.89 -0.06 -19.55
CA GLU A 104 -0.85 -1.07 -19.33
C GLU A 104 -1.41 -2.51 -19.17
N GLY A 105 -2.73 -2.67 -19.29
CA GLY A 105 -3.42 -3.97 -19.32
C GLY A 105 -3.54 -4.66 -17.97
N PHE A 106 -3.57 -3.91 -16.87
CA PHE A 106 -3.80 -4.43 -15.52
C PHE A 106 -5.25 -4.82 -15.26
#